data_AF-A0AAD9Y7Q2-F1
#
_entry.id   AF-A0AAD9Y7Q2-F1
#
_cell.length_a   1.000
_cell.length_b   1.000
_cell.length_c   1.000
_cell.angle_alpha   90.00
_cell.angle_beta   90.00
_cell.angle_gamma   90.00
#
_symmetry.space_group_name_H-M   'P 1'
#
loop_
_entity.id
_entity.type
_entity.pdbx_description
1 polymer ?
#
loop_
_entity_poly.entity_id
_entity_poly.type
_entity_poly.pdbx_seq_one_letter_code
_entity_poly.pdbx_strand_id
1 'polypeptide(L)'
;MAKTGTTGCGKTFGNGVYAGGLTQRGSGWDDGTYKHASEYGGLLFSVTSDWDRGQWRFARLFTRNRDDLLGWFEKSEGVHAYGVWKNNGDGKFDKIADLDPDLFCNPRGVRFIDMNADGLDDLVCIDPDGNLYLSINQGDGSASKPPTFKRVSATAKIKDTEGFKQDRIILADIDGDGRGDYCHLDDGGNVWC
;
A
#
# COMPACT_ATOMS: atom_id res chain seq x y z
N MET A 1 17.65 21.39 -25.49
CA MET A 1 18.58 20.29 -25.21
C MET A 1 17.96 19.44 -24.11
N ALA A 2 17.68 18.17 -24.39
CA ALA A 2 17.00 17.26 -23.49
C ALA A 2 17.89 16.97 -22.26
N LYS A 3 17.38 17.23 -21.05
CA LYS A 3 17.97 16.68 -19.83
C LYS A 3 17.49 15.24 -19.71
N THR A 4 18.39 14.32 -19.98
CA THR A 4 18.30 12.90 -19.62
C THR A 4 18.22 12.80 -18.09
N GLY A 5 17.00 12.72 -17.56
CA GLY A 5 16.75 12.41 -16.16
C GLY A 5 16.94 10.91 -15.93
N THR A 6 17.87 10.57 -15.05
CA THR A 6 18.12 9.21 -14.57
C THR A 6 16.85 8.61 -13.97
N THR A 7 16.31 7.58 -14.62
CA THR A 7 15.27 6.68 -14.13
C THR A 7 15.84 5.77 -13.03
N GLY A 8 16.09 6.34 -11.86
CA GLY A 8 16.47 5.59 -10.66
C GLY A 8 15.36 5.67 -9.63
N CYS A 9 15.01 4.54 -9.00
CA CYS A 9 14.09 4.48 -7.85
C CYS A 9 14.70 5.06 -6.56
N GLY A 10 15.93 5.58 -6.60
CA GLY A 10 16.58 6.17 -5.43
C GLY A 10 15.94 7.50 -5.06
N LYS A 11 15.35 7.58 -3.87
CA LYS A 11 15.00 8.86 -3.25
C LYS A 11 16.29 9.51 -2.72
N THR A 12 16.40 10.84 -2.84
CA THR A 12 17.50 11.62 -2.26
C THR A 12 16.91 12.65 -1.33
N PHE A 13 17.50 12.81 -0.15
CA PHE A 13 17.01 13.75 0.86
C PHE A 13 16.64 15.12 0.28
N GLY A 14 15.42 15.59 0.57
CA GLY A 14 14.91 16.89 0.14
C GLY A 14 14.38 16.97 -1.30
N ASN A 15 14.22 15.85 -2.01
CA ASN A 15 13.66 15.83 -3.36
C ASN A 15 12.14 15.52 -3.43
N GLY A 16 11.47 15.41 -2.29
CA GLY A 16 10.03 15.19 -2.20
C GLY A 16 9.22 16.36 -2.77
N VAL A 17 8.25 16.06 -3.64
CA VAL A 17 7.31 17.05 -4.19
C VAL A 17 6.02 16.94 -3.41
N TYR A 18 5.64 18.01 -2.71
CA TYR A 18 4.42 18.06 -1.89
C TYR A 18 3.19 17.50 -2.63
N ALA A 19 2.68 16.35 -2.17
CA ALA A 19 1.55 15.65 -2.80
C ALA A 19 0.19 16.00 -2.18
N GLY A 20 0.13 17.03 -1.33
CA GLY A 20 -1.14 17.50 -0.73
C GLY A 20 -1.52 16.84 0.60
N GLY A 21 -0.67 16.00 1.18
CA GLY A 21 -0.84 15.51 2.55
C GLY A 21 -0.56 16.60 3.59
N LEU A 22 -1.40 16.71 4.62
CA LEU A 22 -1.12 17.53 5.80
C LEU A 22 -0.10 16.81 6.69
N THR A 23 1.14 16.68 6.24
CA THR A 23 2.23 16.23 7.11
C THR A 23 2.68 17.37 8.01
N GLN A 24 2.98 17.07 9.27
CA GLN A 24 3.52 18.07 10.19
C GLN A 24 4.85 18.59 9.64
N ARG A 25 4.95 19.91 9.44
CA ARG A 25 6.21 20.58 9.07
C ARG A 25 6.82 21.21 10.31
N GLY A 26 8.03 20.78 10.69
CA GLY A 26 8.79 21.34 11.82
C GLY A 26 8.86 20.42 13.06
N SER A 27 9.18 20.99 14.22
CA SER A 27 9.09 20.31 15.52
C SER A 27 7.73 20.57 16.16
N GLY A 28 7.07 19.51 16.63
CA GLY A 28 5.79 19.57 17.33
C GLY A 28 5.95 19.45 18.84
N TRP A 29 5.15 20.19 19.59
CA TRP A 29 4.89 19.90 21.00
C TRP A 29 3.87 18.76 21.08
N ASP A 30 3.91 18.00 22.17
CA ASP A 30 2.85 17.05 22.54
C ASP A 30 1.47 17.71 22.37
N ASP A 31 0.63 17.19 21.47
CA ASP A 31 -0.73 17.67 21.22
C ASP A 31 -1.75 17.10 22.22
N GLY A 32 -1.24 16.39 23.22
CA GLY A 32 -1.99 15.82 24.32
C GLY A 32 -2.49 14.41 24.02
N THR A 33 -3.08 13.78 25.04
CA THR A 33 -3.64 12.44 24.87
C THR A 33 -4.79 12.47 23.87
N TYR A 34 -4.64 11.73 22.78
CA TYR A 34 -5.72 11.47 21.82
C TYR A 34 -6.96 10.94 22.54
N LYS A 35 -8.08 11.66 22.42
CA LYS A 35 -9.40 11.24 22.91
C LYS A 35 -10.33 11.11 21.72
N HIS A 36 -10.85 9.90 21.49
CA HIS A 36 -11.94 9.68 20.56
C HIS A 36 -13.20 9.27 21.34
N ALA A 37 -14.34 9.80 20.92
CA ALA A 37 -15.66 9.32 21.30
C ALA A 37 -16.39 8.96 20.00
N SER A 38 -16.95 7.76 19.92
CA SER A 38 -17.69 7.28 18.75
C SER A 38 -19.12 6.94 19.15
N GLU A 39 -20.05 7.23 18.26
CA GLU A 39 -21.44 6.78 18.35
C GLU A 39 -21.67 5.73 17.26
N TYR A 40 -22.36 4.65 17.61
CA TYR A 40 -22.66 3.58 16.64
C TYR A 40 -23.66 4.09 15.59
N GLY A 41 -23.19 4.25 14.35
CA GLY A 41 -23.99 4.74 13.23
C GLY A 41 -24.79 3.66 12.48
N GLY A 42 -24.86 2.43 13.00
CA GLY A 42 -25.46 1.30 12.29
C GLY A 42 -24.49 0.54 11.38
N LEU A 43 -24.87 -0.69 11.00
CA LEU A 43 -24.10 -1.53 10.08
C LEU A 43 -24.58 -1.26 8.64
N LEU A 44 -23.72 -0.67 7.81
CA LEU A 44 -24.04 -0.33 6.40
C LEU A 44 -23.58 -1.40 5.41
N PHE A 45 -22.52 -2.13 5.74
CA PHE A 45 -21.93 -3.17 4.91
C PHE A 45 -21.35 -4.27 5.78
N SER A 46 -21.52 -5.52 5.35
CA SER A 46 -20.90 -6.67 5.97
C SER A 46 -20.40 -7.62 4.90
N VAL A 47 -19.15 -8.05 5.06
CA VAL A 47 -18.57 -9.15 4.31
C VAL A 47 -17.99 -10.14 5.32
N THR A 48 -18.24 -11.42 5.09
CA THR A 48 -17.77 -12.49 5.96
C THR A 48 -16.79 -13.36 5.20
N SER A 49 -15.88 -13.98 5.94
CA SER A 49 -15.03 -15.06 5.47
C SER A 49 -15.06 -16.15 6.53
N ASP A 50 -15.01 -17.40 6.08
CA ASP A 50 -14.93 -18.55 6.98
C ASP A 50 -13.58 -18.64 7.71
N TRP A 51 -12.64 -17.76 7.35
CA TRP A 51 -11.27 -17.72 7.88
C TRP A 51 -10.98 -16.34 8.48
N ASP A 52 -10.21 -16.31 9.56
CA ASP A 52 -9.62 -15.08 10.12
C ASP A 52 -8.09 -15.21 10.14
N ARG A 53 -7.47 -14.90 9.01
CA ARG A 53 -6.03 -15.05 8.78
C ARG A 53 -5.38 -13.73 8.42
N GLY A 54 -5.95 -12.64 8.95
CA GLY A 54 -5.54 -11.28 8.64
C GLY A 54 -5.64 -10.99 7.14
N GLN A 55 -6.75 -11.35 6.49
CA GLN A 55 -6.87 -11.24 5.04
C GLN A 55 -7.33 -9.91 4.48
N TRP A 56 -7.96 -9.09 5.30
CA TRP A 56 -8.58 -7.85 4.86
C TRP A 56 -7.56 -6.71 4.78
N ARG A 57 -7.65 -5.92 3.72
CA ARG A 57 -6.79 -4.75 3.46
C ARG A 57 -7.65 -3.63 2.87
N PHE A 58 -7.25 -2.40 3.14
CA PHE A 58 -7.74 -1.22 2.45
C PHE A 58 -6.65 -0.69 1.53
N ALA A 59 -7.04 -0.22 0.34
CA ALA A 59 -6.14 0.38 -0.64
C ALA A 59 -6.92 1.24 -1.64
N ARG A 60 -6.33 2.34 -2.11
CA ARG A 60 -6.87 3.18 -3.19
C ARG A 60 -6.63 2.53 -4.54
N LEU A 61 -7.55 1.68 -4.99
CA LEU A 61 -7.37 0.93 -6.23
C LEU A 61 -7.99 1.62 -7.43
N PHE A 62 -9.16 2.23 -7.26
CA PHE A 62 -9.94 2.80 -8.37
C PHE A 62 -9.90 4.32 -8.41
N THR A 63 -9.82 4.98 -7.25
CA THR A 63 -9.85 6.44 -7.16
C THR A 63 -8.93 6.95 -6.06
N ARG A 64 -8.48 8.20 -6.20
CA ARG A 64 -7.54 8.83 -5.26
C ARG A 64 -8.13 9.20 -3.90
N ASN A 65 -9.45 9.19 -3.80
CA ASN A 65 -10.19 9.79 -2.68
C ASN A 65 -10.88 8.77 -1.78
N ARG A 66 -10.79 7.48 -2.09
CA ARG A 66 -11.48 6.42 -1.35
C ARG A 66 -10.64 5.17 -1.33
N ASP A 67 -10.52 4.58 -0.15
CA ASP A 67 -9.94 3.26 -0.01
C ASP A 67 -11.00 2.21 -0.33
N ASP A 68 -10.63 1.28 -1.18
CA ASP A 68 -11.36 0.09 -1.56
C ASP A 68 -11.01 -1.06 -0.62
N LEU A 69 -11.89 -2.05 -0.52
CA LEU A 69 -11.68 -3.21 0.34
C LEU A 69 -11.16 -4.38 -0.49
N LEU A 70 -10.12 -5.04 0.01
CA LEU A 70 -9.57 -6.27 -0.55
C LEU A 70 -9.54 -7.36 0.52
N GLY A 71 -9.74 -8.60 0.08
CA GLY A 71 -9.55 -9.78 0.92
C GLY A 71 -8.76 -10.85 0.16
N TRP A 72 -7.58 -11.23 0.64
CA TRP A 72 -6.80 -12.28 -0.02
C TRP A 72 -7.42 -13.67 0.22
N PHE A 73 -7.41 -14.50 -0.82
CA PHE A 73 -7.80 -15.90 -0.76
C PHE A 73 -6.80 -16.78 -1.50
N GLU A 74 -6.83 -18.08 -1.21
CA GLU A 74 -5.99 -19.05 -1.92
C GLU A 74 -6.82 -19.64 -3.06
N LYS A 75 -6.41 -19.38 -4.29
CA LYS A 75 -7.12 -19.79 -5.52
C LYS A 75 -6.76 -21.22 -5.89
N SER A 76 -5.51 -21.59 -5.66
CA SER A 76 -4.95 -22.94 -5.71
C SER A 76 -3.73 -23.00 -4.78
N GLU A 77 -3.18 -24.18 -4.55
CA GLU A 77 -2.01 -24.35 -3.67
C GLU A 77 -0.89 -23.37 -4.02
N GLY A 78 -0.57 -22.48 -3.07
CA GLY A 78 0.49 -21.49 -3.22
C GLY A 78 0.18 -20.35 -4.20
N VAL A 79 -1.05 -20.21 -4.68
CA VAL A 79 -1.50 -19.09 -5.54
C VAL A 79 -2.54 -18.26 -4.79
N HIS A 80 -2.18 -17.02 -4.49
CA HIS A 80 -3.06 -16.08 -3.82
C HIS A 80 -3.66 -15.07 -4.81
N ALA A 81 -4.95 -14.80 -4.65
CA ALA A 81 -5.68 -13.75 -5.36
C ALA A 81 -6.46 -12.91 -4.35
N TYR A 82 -7.12 -11.86 -4.80
CA TYR A 82 -7.85 -10.93 -3.94
C TYR A 82 -9.27 -10.75 -4.42
N GLY A 83 -10.26 -10.97 -3.54
CA GLY A 83 -11.58 -10.42 -3.78
C GLY A 83 -11.51 -8.90 -3.63
N VAL A 84 -12.07 -8.15 -4.57
CA VAL A 84 -12.04 -6.69 -4.55
C VAL A 84 -13.47 -6.13 -4.48
N TRP A 85 -13.68 -5.22 -3.55
CA TRP A 85 -14.90 -4.44 -3.41
C TRP A 85 -14.59 -2.96 -3.56
N LYS A 86 -15.13 -2.37 -4.63
CA LYS A 86 -14.97 -0.94 -4.91
C LYS A 86 -15.82 -0.11 -3.97
N ASN A 87 -15.21 0.89 -3.36
CA ASN A 87 -15.89 1.83 -2.49
C ASN A 87 -16.65 2.89 -3.30
N ASN A 88 -17.98 2.87 -3.19
CA ASN A 88 -18.88 3.81 -3.86
C ASN A 88 -19.38 4.92 -2.93
N GLY A 89 -18.83 5.02 -1.71
CA GLY A 89 -19.18 6.03 -0.73
C GLY A 89 -20.38 5.62 0.11
N ASP A 90 -20.65 6.38 1.17
CA ASP A 90 -21.79 6.17 2.07
C ASP A 90 -21.88 4.74 2.63
N GLY A 91 -20.71 4.13 2.88
CA GLY A 91 -20.60 2.74 3.36
C GLY A 91 -20.92 1.66 2.33
N LYS A 92 -21.06 1.99 1.04
CA LYS A 92 -21.37 1.02 -0.03
C LYS A 92 -20.10 0.49 -0.70
N PHE A 93 -20.02 -0.83 -0.77
CA PHE A 93 -18.90 -1.57 -1.35
C PHE A 93 -19.43 -2.61 -2.34
N ASP A 94 -19.16 -2.41 -3.63
CA ASP A 94 -19.60 -3.32 -4.68
C ASP A 94 -18.50 -4.30 -5.03
N LYS A 95 -18.78 -5.61 -4.91
CA LYS A 95 -17.84 -6.64 -5.35
C LYS A 95 -17.67 -6.55 -6.86
N ILE A 96 -16.43 -6.38 -7.33
CA ILE A 96 -16.13 -6.22 -8.76
C ILE A 96 -15.81 -7.57 -9.38
N ALA A 97 -14.64 -8.13 -9.05
CA ALA A 97 -14.19 -9.45 -9.41
C ALA A 97 -12.96 -9.82 -8.56
N ASP A 98 -12.35 -10.96 -8.86
CA ASP A 98 -11.08 -11.33 -8.27
C ASP A 98 -9.93 -10.63 -9.01
N LEU A 99 -9.02 -10.04 -8.24
CA LEU A 99 -7.77 -9.43 -8.69
C LEU A 99 -6.64 -10.46 -8.55
N ASP A 100 -5.91 -10.66 -9.65
CA ASP A 100 -4.78 -11.58 -9.77
C ASP A 100 -3.57 -10.78 -10.26
N PRO A 101 -2.76 -10.18 -9.35
CA PRO A 101 -1.65 -9.32 -9.74
C PRO A 101 -0.48 -10.16 -10.29
N ASP A 102 0.32 -9.56 -11.17
CA ASP A 102 1.47 -10.23 -11.82
C ASP A 102 2.68 -10.45 -10.88
N LEU A 103 2.60 -10.00 -9.63
CA LEU A 103 3.60 -10.17 -8.59
C LEU A 103 3.07 -11.10 -7.49
N PHE A 104 3.61 -12.31 -7.44
CA PHE A 104 3.36 -13.21 -6.32
C PHE A 104 3.96 -12.65 -5.03
N CYS A 105 3.20 -12.72 -3.94
CA CYS A 105 3.66 -12.37 -2.62
C CYS A 105 3.04 -13.26 -1.54
N ASN A 106 3.80 -13.53 -0.49
CA ASN A 106 3.23 -14.12 0.71
C ASN A 106 2.35 -13.08 1.42
N PRO A 107 1.10 -13.39 1.82
CA PRO A 107 0.16 -12.41 2.37
C PRO A 107 0.67 -11.57 3.55
N ARG A 108 1.61 -12.11 4.36
CA ARG A 108 2.26 -11.35 5.44
C ARG A 108 3.14 -10.19 4.95
N GLY A 109 3.71 -10.32 3.75
CA GLY A 109 4.59 -9.34 3.12
C GLY A 109 3.89 -8.35 2.19
N VAL A 110 2.60 -8.53 1.97
CA VAL A 110 1.81 -7.66 1.08
C VAL A 110 1.59 -6.31 1.73
N ARG A 111 1.90 -5.25 1.00
CA ARG A 111 1.54 -3.86 1.31
C ARG A 111 0.93 -3.23 0.07
N PHE A 112 -0.09 -2.41 0.28
CA PHE A 112 -0.61 -1.53 -0.74
C PHE A 112 -0.24 -0.10 -0.35
N ILE A 113 0.56 0.56 -1.18
CA ILE A 113 1.02 1.93 -0.97
C ILE A 113 1.40 2.53 -2.32
N ASP A 114 1.01 3.77 -2.57
CA ASP A 114 1.40 4.51 -3.77
C ASP A 114 2.93 4.65 -3.81
N MET A 115 3.59 4.13 -4.83
CA MET A 115 5.05 4.21 -5.00
C MET A 115 5.45 5.12 -6.17
N ASN A 116 4.48 5.55 -6.99
CA ASN A 116 4.71 6.31 -8.23
C ASN A 116 4.11 7.73 -8.20
N ALA A 117 3.44 8.10 -7.10
CA ALA A 117 2.74 9.37 -6.85
C ALA A 117 1.56 9.63 -7.80
N ASP A 118 0.91 8.60 -8.33
CA ASP A 118 -0.29 8.76 -9.16
C ASP A 118 -1.60 8.82 -8.35
N GLY A 119 -1.51 8.68 -7.03
CA GLY A 119 -2.61 8.73 -6.08
C GLY A 119 -3.38 7.41 -5.93
N LEU A 120 -2.97 6.35 -6.61
CA LEU A 120 -3.46 4.99 -6.45
C LEU A 120 -2.38 4.13 -5.78
N ASP A 121 -2.82 3.19 -4.94
CA ASP A 121 -1.87 2.34 -4.23
C ASP A 121 -1.36 1.20 -5.13
N ASP A 122 -0.04 1.00 -5.08
CA ASP A 122 0.68 -0.05 -5.79
C ASP A 122 0.85 -1.29 -4.91
N LEU A 123 1.16 -2.44 -5.52
CA LEU A 123 1.46 -3.67 -4.79
C LEU A 123 2.96 -3.75 -4.48
N VAL A 124 3.30 -3.62 -3.20
CA VAL A 124 4.64 -3.90 -2.69
C VAL A 124 4.65 -5.26 -2.00
N CYS A 125 5.58 -6.11 -2.40
CA CYS A 125 5.90 -7.34 -1.70
C CYS A 125 7.21 -7.18 -0.94
N ILE A 126 7.17 -7.41 0.36
CA ILE A 126 8.35 -7.54 1.21
C ILE A 126 8.59 -9.03 1.39
N ASP A 127 9.75 -9.56 0.99
CA ASP A 127 10.07 -10.98 1.22
C ASP A 127 10.50 -11.24 2.68
N PRO A 128 10.65 -12.51 3.12
CA PRO A 128 11.06 -12.81 4.50
C PRO A 128 12.40 -12.20 4.91
N ASP A 129 13.30 -11.95 3.95
CA ASP A 129 14.62 -11.35 4.20
C ASP A 129 14.57 -9.82 4.26
N GLY A 130 13.44 -9.21 3.90
CA GLY A 130 13.23 -7.76 3.93
C GLY A 130 13.51 -7.06 2.58
N ASN A 131 13.67 -7.80 1.49
CA ASN A 131 13.77 -7.21 0.16
C ASN A 131 12.40 -6.73 -0.34
N LEU A 132 12.38 -5.65 -1.11
CA LEU A 132 11.14 -5.11 -1.68
C LEU A 132 11.05 -5.37 -3.18
N TYR A 133 9.83 -5.72 -3.58
CA TYR A 133 9.43 -5.93 -4.96
C TYR A 133 8.17 -5.11 -5.24
N LEU A 134 8.07 -4.54 -6.44
CA LEU A 134 7.02 -3.61 -6.80
C LEU A 134 6.29 -4.02 -8.08
N SER A 135 4.96 -3.99 -8.01
CA SER A 135 4.09 -4.01 -9.16
C SER A 135 3.12 -2.83 -9.12
N ILE A 136 3.11 -2.06 -10.21
CA ILE A 136 2.41 -0.78 -10.32
C ILE A 136 0.96 -1.00 -10.73
N ASN A 137 0.03 -0.40 -10.00
CA ASN A 137 -1.36 -0.30 -10.40
C ASN A 137 -1.44 0.55 -11.69
N GLN A 138 -2.01 0.00 -12.76
CA GLN A 138 -2.08 0.69 -14.05
C GLN A 138 -3.22 1.73 -14.13
N GLY A 139 -4.02 1.88 -13.07
CA GLY A 139 -5.13 2.84 -13.02
C GLY A 139 -6.25 2.56 -14.03
N ASP A 140 -6.29 1.35 -14.59
CA ASP A 140 -7.22 0.96 -15.64
C ASP A 140 -8.46 0.21 -15.13
N GLY A 141 -8.64 0.15 -13.81
CA GLY A 141 -9.81 -0.46 -13.16
C GLY A 141 -11.10 0.28 -13.48
N SER A 142 -12.23 -0.42 -13.41
CA SER A 142 -13.56 0.14 -13.68
C SER A 142 -14.62 -0.46 -12.76
N ALA A 143 -15.87 -0.03 -12.91
CA ALA A 143 -17.01 -0.62 -12.21
C ALA A 143 -17.27 -2.10 -12.55
N SER A 144 -16.57 -2.67 -13.55
CA SER A 144 -16.77 -4.06 -13.98
C SER A 144 -15.48 -4.89 -14.03
N LYS A 145 -14.31 -4.29 -13.73
CA LYS A 145 -13.03 -5.02 -13.68
C LYS A 145 -12.09 -4.39 -12.65
N PRO A 146 -11.31 -5.19 -11.89
CA PRO A 146 -10.25 -4.65 -11.06
C PRO A 146 -9.14 -4.04 -11.94
N PRO A 147 -8.31 -3.13 -11.38
CA PRO A 147 -7.14 -2.64 -12.09
C PRO A 147 -6.13 -3.77 -12.37
N THR A 148 -5.36 -3.61 -13.43
CA THR A 148 -4.21 -4.46 -13.73
C THR A 148 -2.97 -3.96 -13.01
N PHE A 149 -2.08 -4.89 -12.65
CA PHE A 149 -0.81 -4.60 -12.01
C PHE A 149 0.34 -5.01 -12.92
N LYS A 150 1.40 -4.19 -12.96
CA LYS A 150 2.57 -4.42 -13.80
C LYS A 150 3.86 -4.24 -13.00
N ARG A 151 4.63 -5.30 -12.90
CA ARG A 151 5.97 -5.30 -12.30
C ARG A 151 6.88 -4.29 -12.96
N VAL A 152 7.64 -3.57 -12.14
CA VAL A 152 8.57 -2.52 -12.60
C VAL A 152 9.76 -3.05 -13.40
N SER A 153 10.06 -4.35 -13.29
CA SER A 153 11.17 -4.99 -14.00
C SER A 153 10.97 -6.51 -14.12
N ALA A 154 11.90 -7.19 -14.79
CA ALA A 154 11.93 -8.66 -14.88
C ALA A 154 12.19 -9.36 -13.53
N THR A 155 12.68 -8.66 -12.52
CA THR A 155 12.79 -9.19 -11.15
C THR A 155 11.73 -8.59 -10.22
N ALA A 156 11.11 -7.46 -10.60
CA ALA A 156 10.29 -6.59 -9.76
C ALA A 156 11.01 -5.97 -8.55
N LYS A 157 12.26 -6.36 -8.27
CA LYS A 157 13.02 -5.92 -7.11
C LYS A 157 13.37 -4.45 -7.22
N ILE A 158 13.04 -3.68 -6.19
CA ILE A 158 13.34 -2.23 -6.10
C ILE A 158 14.34 -1.90 -5.01
N LYS A 159 14.50 -2.77 -4.01
CA LYS A 159 15.41 -2.54 -2.89
C LYS A 159 15.87 -3.86 -2.26
N ASP A 160 17.17 -3.91 -1.96
CA ASP A 160 17.78 -4.94 -1.11
C ASP A 160 17.52 -4.64 0.37
N THR A 161 17.42 -5.69 1.17
CA THR A 161 17.35 -5.57 2.63
C THR A 161 18.57 -4.85 3.21
N GLU A 162 18.36 -4.04 4.25
CA GLU A 162 19.41 -3.39 5.03
C GLU A 162 19.84 -4.23 6.25
N GLY A 163 19.51 -5.53 6.26
CA GLY A 163 19.79 -6.44 7.36
C GLY A 163 18.60 -6.69 8.29
N PHE A 164 17.45 -6.08 8.00
CA PHE A 164 16.21 -6.21 8.76
C PHE A 164 15.24 -7.16 8.06
N LYS A 165 14.57 -8.00 8.85
CA LYS A 165 13.57 -8.96 8.37
C LYS A 165 12.24 -8.27 8.09
N GLN A 166 11.38 -8.97 7.35
CA GLN A 166 10.06 -8.49 6.89
C GLN A 166 9.22 -7.78 7.96
N ASP A 167 9.21 -8.30 9.19
CA ASP A 167 8.44 -7.81 10.33
C ASP A 167 8.95 -6.48 10.90
N ARG A 168 10.18 -6.09 10.55
CA ARG A 168 10.80 -4.82 10.93
C ARG A 168 10.67 -3.74 9.88
N ILE A 169 10.14 -4.06 8.69
CA ILE A 169 10.02 -3.10 7.60
C ILE A 169 8.67 -2.39 7.65
N ILE A 170 8.71 -1.06 7.57
CA ILE A 170 7.54 -0.18 7.57
C ILE A 170 7.60 0.65 6.29
N LEU A 171 6.46 0.76 5.60
CA LEU A 171 6.31 1.65 4.45
C LEU A 171 5.32 2.74 4.80
N ALA A 172 5.72 4.00 4.63
CA ALA A 172 4.89 5.17 4.90
C ALA A 172 5.41 6.36 4.09
N ASP A 173 4.55 7.29 3.70
CA ASP A 173 4.97 8.58 3.12
C ASP A 173 5.39 9.52 4.27
N ILE A 174 6.67 9.51 4.62
CA ILE A 174 7.20 10.25 5.78
C ILE A 174 7.62 11.67 5.39
N ASP A 175 8.03 11.87 4.13
CA ASP A 175 8.47 13.18 3.62
C ASP A 175 7.34 13.99 2.95
N GLY A 176 6.17 13.39 2.76
CA GLY A 176 4.98 14.03 2.20
C GLY A 176 5.02 14.19 0.68
N ASP A 177 5.84 13.39 -0.01
CA ASP A 177 5.97 13.40 -1.47
C ASP A 177 4.93 12.55 -2.20
N GLY A 178 4.02 11.91 -1.45
CA GLY A 178 2.96 11.08 -1.98
C GLY A 178 3.41 9.67 -2.37
N ARG A 179 4.66 9.30 -2.13
CA ARG A 179 5.19 7.95 -2.38
C ARG A 179 5.62 7.30 -1.07
N GLY A 180 5.39 6.00 -0.96
CA GLY A 180 5.91 5.21 0.15
C GLY A 180 7.43 5.31 0.28
N ASP A 181 7.88 5.65 1.48
CA ASP A 181 9.26 5.55 1.93
C ASP A 181 9.52 4.19 2.57
N TYR A 182 10.76 3.72 2.44
CA TYR A 182 11.22 2.55 3.18
C TYR A 182 11.75 2.99 4.53
N CYS A 183 11.18 2.43 5.59
CA CYS A 183 11.68 2.57 6.94
C CYS A 183 11.90 1.21 7.58
N HIS A 184 12.71 1.16 8.63
CA HIS A 184 12.85 -0.02 9.47
C HIS A 184 12.83 0.32 10.97
N LEU A 185 12.38 -0.64 11.77
CA LEU A 185 12.37 -0.58 13.23
C LEU A 185 13.56 -1.36 13.80
N ASP A 186 14.41 -0.69 14.56
CA ASP A 186 15.50 -1.34 15.30
C ASP A 186 15.04 -1.95 16.65
N ASP A 187 15.94 -2.68 17.33
CA ASP A 187 15.64 -3.29 18.63
C ASP A 187 15.53 -2.29 19.79
N GLY A 188 15.98 -1.04 19.58
CA GLY A 188 15.79 0.06 20.52
C GLY A 188 14.43 0.74 20.38
N GLY A 189 13.62 0.35 19.39
CA GLY A 189 12.33 0.97 19.07
C GLY A 189 12.46 2.23 18.22
N ASN A 190 13.64 2.52 17.65
CA ASN A 190 13.81 3.66 16.75
C ASN A 190 13.35 3.29 15.34
N VAL A 191 12.78 4.28 14.65
CA VAL A 191 12.41 4.15 13.23
C VAL A 191 13.42 4.92 12.40
N TRP A 192 13.97 4.25 11.39
CA TRP A 192 14.95 4.81 10.45
C TRP A 192 14.39 4.80 9.05
N CYS A 193 14.46 5.96 8.39
CA CYS A 193 14.16 6.24 7.00
C CYS A 193 15.25 7.23 6.50
#